data_AF-A0A7W1AZ88-F1
#
_entry.id   AF-A0A7W1AZ88-F1
#
_cell.length_a   1.000
_cell.length_b   1.000
_cell.length_c   1.000
_cell.angle_alpha   90.00
_cell.angle_beta   90.00
_cell.angle_gamma   90.00
#
_symmetry.space_group_name_H-M   'P 1'
#
loop_
_entity.id
_entity.type
_entity.pdbx_description
1 polymer ?
#
loop_
_entity_poly.entity_id
_entity_poly.type
_entity_poly.pdbx_seq_one_letter_code
_entity_poly.pdbx_strand_id
1 'polypeptide(L)' 'VMLEELHVGTEGMFTGAGFIEVSRPTLRRVVMRIDF' A
#
# COMPACT_ATOMS: atom_id res chain seq x y z
N VAL A 1 -6.73 -12.52 -19.87
CA VAL A 1 -6.56 -11.24 -19.16
C VAL A 1 -6.67 -11.54 -17.67
N MET A 2 -5.57 -11.50 -16.93
CA MET A 2 -5.50 -11.72 -15.46
C MET A 2 -4.47 -10.79 -14.79
N LEU A 3 -3.96 -9.77 -15.51
CA LEU A 3 -2.98 -8.82 -14.98
C LEU A 3 -3.63 -7.55 -14.42
N GLU A 4 -4.85 -7.22 -14.86
CA GLU A 4 -5.58 -6.03 -14.39
C GLU A 4 -6.07 -6.18 -12.94
N GLU A 5 -6.42 -7.39 -12.52
CA GLU A 5 -6.77 -7.72 -11.12
C GLU A 5 -5.55 -7.79 -10.19
N LEU A 6 -4.33 -7.71 -10.73
CA LEU A 6 -3.08 -7.79 -9.94
C LEU A 6 -2.48 -6.41 -9.63
N HIS A 7 -3.23 -5.32 -9.83
CA HIS A 7 -2.76 -3.99 -9.46
C HIS A 7 -3.02 -3.75 -7.96
N VAL A 8 -1.95 -3.81 -7.17
CA VAL A 8 -1.99 -3.58 -5.71
C VAL A 8 -2.51 -2.18 -5.34
N GLY A 9 -2.46 -1.20 -6.25
CA GLY A 9 -2.75 0.20 -5.96
C GLY A 9 -1.49 0.97 -5.59
N THR A 10 -1.63 2.30 -5.42
CA THR A 10 -0.51 3.18 -5.04
C THR A 10 -0.50 3.45 -3.54
N GLU A 11 0.65 3.86 -3.00
CA GLU A 11 0.80 4.34 -1.61
C GLU A 11 -0.28 5.38 -1.23
N GLY A 12 -0.63 6.27 -2.17
CA GLY A 12 -1.66 7.29 -2.00
C GLY A 12 -3.06 6.73 -1.74
N MET A 13 -3.40 5.58 -2.33
CA MET A 13 -4.70 4.95 -2.10
C MET A 13 -4.84 4.45 -0.66
N PHE A 14 -3.79 3.84 -0.11
CA PHE A 14 -3.78 3.33 1.25
C PHE A 14 -3.78 4.46 2.28
N THR A 15 -2.96 5.50 2.07
CA THR A 15 -2.96 6.68 2.95
C THR A 15 -4.32 7.39 2.95
N GLY A 16 -4.97 7.52 1.79
CA GLY A 16 -6.33 8.05 1.69
C GLY A 16 -7.38 7.20 2.43
N ALA A 17 -7.13 5.90 2.61
CA ALA A 17 -7.97 4.99 3.38
C ALA A 17 -7.65 4.95 4.89
N GLY A 18 -6.75 5.81 5.39
CA GLY A 18 -6.40 5.92 6.80
C GLY A 18 -5.31 4.96 7.28
N PHE A 19 -4.62 4.28 6.37
CA PHE A 19 -3.43 3.49 6.70
C PHE A 19 -2.26 4.42 7.02
N ILE A 20 -1.41 4.00 7.96
CA ILE A 20 -0.18 4.69 8.35
C ILE A 20 1.06 3.87 7.99
N GLU A 21 2.10 4.51 7.45
CA GLU A 21 3.39 3.84 7.21
C GLU A 21 4.09 3.50 8.52
N VAL A 22 4.58 2.27 8.63
CA VAL A 22 5.36 1.80 9.78
C VAL A 22 6.79 1.41 9.43
N SER A 23 7.08 1.11 8.17
CA SER A 23 8.43 0.77 7.71
C SER A 23 8.57 0.85 6.19
N ARG A 24 9.80 1.12 5.72
CA ARG A 24 10.17 1.17 4.29
C ARG A 24 11.41 0.31 4.03
N PRO A 25 11.26 -1.02 3.91
CA PRO A 25 12.40 -1.94 3.85
C PRO A 25 13.20 -1.84 2.55
N THR A 26 12.59 -1.39 1.46
CA THR A 26 13.28 -1.10 0.19
C THR A 26 12.69 0.14 -0.47
N LEU A 27 13.37 0.69 -1.48
CA LEU A 27 12.94 1.89 -2.20
C LEU A 27 11.54 1.82 -2.81
N ARG A 28 11.02 0.61 -3.06
CA ARG A 28 9.72 0.39 -3.72
C ARG A 28 8.67 -0.28 -2.83
N ARG A 29 8.98 -0.55 -1.56
CA ARG A 29 8.08 -1.27 -0.65
C ARG A 29 7.82 -0.43 0.60
N VAL A 30 6.55 -0.21 0.87
CA VAL A 30 6.08 0.43 2.10
C VAL A 30 5.24 -0.59 2.87
N VAL A 31 5.49 -0.71 4.16
CA VAL A 31 4.66 -1.48 5.08
C VAL A 31 3.75 -0.50 5.79
N MET A 32 2.45 -0.72 5.70
CA MET A 32 1.46 0.13 6.34
C MET A 32 0.61 -0.67 7.33
N ARG A 33 0.13 0.02 8.38
CA ARG A 33 -0.80 -0.50 9.38
C ARG A 33 -2.10 0.29 9.30
N ILE A 34 -3.22 -0.39 9.49
CA ILE A 34 -4.50 0.22 9.79
C ILE A 34 -4.93 -0.31 11.16
N ASP A 35 -5.38 0.60 12.01
CA ASP A 35 -5.90 0.27 13.32
C ASP A 35 -7.44 0.37 13.20
N PHE A 36 -8.15 -0.76 13.36
CA PHE A 36 -9.62 -0.83 13.34
C PHE A 36 -10.19 -0.69 14.75
#